data_AF-A0AAW6DTR5-F1
#
_entry.id   AF-A0AAW6DTR5-F1
#
_cell.length_a   1.000
_cell.length_b   1.000
_cell.length_c   1.000
_cell.angle_alpha   90.00
_cell.angle_beta   90.00
_cell.angle_gamma   90.00
#
_symmetry.space_group_name_H-M   'P 1'
#
loop_
_entity.id
_entity.type
_entity.pdbx_description
1 polymer ?
#
loop_
_entity_poly.entity_id
_entity_poly.type
_entity_poly.pdbx_seq_one_letter_code
_entity_poly.pdbx_strand_id
1 'polypeptide(L)'
;MMDSITVGANIRMTEAVTGDYPVGSTATILYIDEMDNVFIEWSDGKLSKFSDKQVIHGFEKITPKYSAPIQEHIERITHYEKIMDRVQALDSNSPEHKKLLGELSAYYISDAWKRDFAADEAGLLPKDLKRGVLSEDGIYNLLEESSTD
;
A
#
# COMPACT_ATOMS: atom_id res chain seq x y z
N MET A 1 17.86 -13.98 4.80
CA MET A 1 19.23 -13.68 4.38
C MET A 1 19.20 -13.23 2.92
N MET A 2 19.93 -12.17 2.59
CA MET A 2 19.94 -11.59 1.23
C MET A 2 21.09 -12.15 0.40
N ASP A 3 20.85 -12.50 -0.86
CA ASP A 3 21.90 -12.97 -1.77
C ASP A 3 22.77 -11.83 -2.33
N SER A 4 22.23 -10.61 -2.38
CA SER A 4 22.94 -9.39 -2.80
C SER A 4 22.30 -8.13 -2.22
N ILE A 5 23.11 -7.08 -2.10
CA ILE A 5 22.69 -5.77 -1.60
C ILE A 5 22.42 -4.86 -2.79
N THR A 6 21.24 -4.23 -2.84
CA THR A 6 20.85 -3.32 -3.91
C THR A 6 20.56 -1.94 -3.33
N VAL A 7 21.19 -0.90 -3.87
CA VAL A 7 20.84 0.49 -3.53
C VAL A 7 19.39 0.77 -3.91
N GLY A 8 18.67 1.49 -3.04
CA GLY A 8 17.24 1.77 -3.16
C GLY A 8 16.33 0.63 -2.71
N ALA A 9 16.86 -0.52 -2.30
CA ALA A 9 16.03 -1.60 -1.79
C ALA A 9 15.53 -1.31 -0.37
N ASN A 10 14.25 -1.59 -0.15
CA ASN A 10 13.68 -1.70 1.18
C ASN A 10 14.09 -3.04 1.80
N ILE A 11 14.51 -2.99 3.05
CA ILE A 11 14.96 -4.15 3.83
C ILE A 11 14.27 -4.20 5.18
N ARG A 12 14.08 -5.40 5.71
CA ARG A 12 13.55 -5.64 7.06
C ARG A 12 14.60 -6.34 7.89
N MET A 13 14.81 -5.86 9.11
CA MET A 13 15.73 -6.49 10.05
C MET A 13 15.12 -7.79 10.61
N THR A 14 15.81 -8.90 10.44
CA THR A 14 15.36 -10.25 10.86
C THR A 14 16.09 -10.76 12.10
N GLU A 15 17.22 -10.14 12.45
CA GLU A 15 18.01 -10.46 13.64
C GLU A 15 18.43 -9.16 14.37
N ALA A 16 18.84 -9.24 15.64
CA ALA A 16 19.24 -8.06 16.40
C ALA A 16 20.63 -7.56 15.97
N VAL A 17 20.71 -6.85 14.84
CA VAL A 17 21.97 -6.28 14.30
C VAL A 17 22.39 -5.02 15.05
N THR A 18 21.43 -4.30 15.64
CA THR A 18 21.63 -3.13 16.50
C THR A 18 20.70 -3.20 17.70
N GLY A 19 21.08 -2.53 18.80
CA GLY A 19 20.21 -2.34 19.98
C GLY A 19 19.25 -1.15 19.85
N ASP A 20 19.42 -0.30 18.83
CA ASP A 20 18.62 0.92 18.66
C ASP A 20 17.23 0.66 18.06
N TYR A 21 17.07 -0.46 17.34
CA TYR A 21 15.85 -0.84 16.64
C TYR A 21 15.47 -2.28 16.98
N PRO A 22 14.17 -2.59 17.12
CA PRO A 22 13.71 -3.96 17.29
C PRO A 22 13.77 -4.76 15.98
N VAL A 23 13.85 -6.09 16.08
CA VAL A 23 13.63 -6.99 14.95
C VAL A 23 12.26 -6.69 14.32
N GLY A 24 12.22 -6.63 12.98
CA GLY A 24 11.05 -6.23 12.20
C GLY A 24 11.09 -4.77 11.71
N SER A 25 11.98 -3.92 12.25
CA SER A 25 12.19 -2.57 11.73
C SER A 25 12.63 -2.58 10.26
N THR A 26 12.16 -1.57 9.52
CA THR A 26 12.38 -1.45 8.08
C THR A 26 13.26 -0.25 7.74
N ALA A 27 14.06 -0.38 6.70
CA ALA A 27 14.95 0.68 6.22
C ALA A 27 15.11 0.62 4.70
N THR A 28 15.60 1.72 4.12
CA THR A 28 15.98 1.84 2.71
C THR A 28 17.50 1.88 2.60
N ILE A 29 18.09 1.09 1.71
CA ILE A 29 19.53 1.19 1.41
C ILE A 29 19.79 2.44 0.56
N LEU A 30 20.62 3.36 1.06
CA LEU A 30 20.90 4.63 0.38
C LEU A 30 22.10 4.55 -0.56
N TYR A 31 23.21 4.00 -0.09
CA TYR A 31 24.42 3.79 -0.89
C TYR A 31 25.35 2.79 -0.20
N ILE A 32 26.34 2.30 -0.96
CA ILE A 32 27.41 1.43 -0.50
C ILE A 32 28.73 2.13 -0.83
N ASP A 33 29.64 2.25 0.13
CA ASP A 33 30.95 2.88 -0.10
C ASP A 33 32.00 1.90 -0.64
N GLU A 34 33.20 2.39 -0.92
CA GLU A 34 34.33 1.59 -1.44
C GLU A 34 34.87 0.55 -0.43
N MET A 35 34.45 0.62 0.83
CA MET A 35 34.83 -0.28 1.91
C MET A 35 33.69 -1.25 2.29
N ASP A 36 32.71 -1.43 1.41
CA ASP A 36 31.54 -2.30 1.59
C ASP A 36 30.69 -1.93 2.83
N ASN A 37 30.76 -0.68 3.30
CA ASN A 37 29.80 -0.20 4.29
C ASN A 37 28.50 0.19 3.61
N VAL A 38 27.39 -0.32 4.17
CA VAL A 38 26.04 -0.06 3.69
C VAL A 38 25.40 0.99 4.57
N PHE A 39 25.00 2.09 3.95
CA PHE A 39 24.28 3.17 4.61
C PHE A 39 22.79 2.99 4.37
N ILE A 40 22.01 3.00 5.46
CA ILE A 40 20.57 2.82 5.42
C ILE A 40 19.86 3.97 6.12
N GLU A 41 18.65 4.27 5.66
CA GLU A 41 17.71 5.17 6.31
C GLU A 41 16.55 4.36 6.87
N TRP A 42 16.33 4.43 8.18
CA TRP A 42 15.20 3.79 8.83
C TRP A 42 13.90 4.50 8.46
N SER A 43 12.76 3.82 8.66
CA SER A 43 11.44 4.40 8.42
C SER A 43 11.14 5.68 9.25
N ASP A 44 11.88 5.95 10.32
CA ASP A 44 11.80 7.18 11.11
C ASP A 44 12.71 8.31 10.59
N GLY A 45 13.41 8.09 9.46
CA GLY A 45 14.30 9.05 8.81
C GLY A 45 15.72 9.10 9.40
N LYS A 46 16.04 8.29 10.41
CA LYS A 46 17.40 8.25 10.95
C LYS A 46 18.32 7.39 10.09
N LEU A 47 19.59 7.75 10.08
CA LEU A 47 20.62 7.03 9.34
C LEU A 47 21.37 6.04 10.22
N SER A 48 21.77 4.91 9.64
CA SER A 48 22.67 3.95 10.27
C SER A 48 23.61 3.33 9.24
N LYS A 49 24.69 2.73 9.73
CA LYS A 49 25.73 2.13 8.91
C LYS A 49 26.04 0.73 9.42
N PHE A 50 26.11 -0.22 8.50
CA PHE A 50 26.43 -1.62 8.78
C PHE A 50 27.42 -2.14 7.73
N SER A 51 28.15 -3.21 8.03
CA SER A 51 28.89 -3.91 6.98
C SER A 51 27.93 -4.68 6.06
N ASP A 52 28.36 -4.92 4.83
CA ASP A 52 27.70 -5.83 3.89
C ASP A 52 27.28 -7.16 4.54
N LYS A 53 28.17 -7.77 5.35
CA LYS A 53 27.93 -9.03 6.05
C LYS A 53 26.79 -8.91 7.06
N GLN A 54 26.74 -7.83 7.83
CA GLN A 54 25.66 -7.58 8.78
C GLN A 54 24.31 -7.43 8.05
N VAL A 55 24.30 -6.73 6.92
CA VAL A 55 23.08 -6.55 6.12
C VAL A 55 22.63 -7.87 5.49
N ILE A 56 23.55 -8.62 4.87
CA ILE A 56 23.26 -9.90 4.24
C ILE A 56 22.63 -10.88 5.23
N HIS A 57 23.21 -11.00 6.42
CA HIS A 57 22.78 -12.00 7.42
C HIS A 57 21.57 -11.54 8.23
N GLY A 58 21.57 -10.30 8.70
CA GLY A 58 20.59 -9.81 9.66
C GLY A 58 19.37 -9.13 9.05
N PHE A 59 19.29 -9.03 7.72
CA PHE A 59 18.16 -8.45 7.00
C PHE A 59 17.64 -9.34 5.87
N GLU A 60 16.44 -9.02 5.41
CA GLU A 60 15.86 -9.55 4.19
C GLU A 60 15.35 -8.42 3.29
N LYS A 61 15.32 -8.67 1.98
CA LYS A 61 14.76 -7.74 1.02
C LYS A 61 13.24 -7.74 1.14
N ILE A 62 12.66 -6.55 1.27
CA ILE A 62 11.22 -6.37 1.11
C ILE A 62 10.96 -6.20 -0.39
N THR A 63 10.56 -7.28 -1.05
CA THR A 63 10.03 -7.22 -2.40
C THR A 63 8.52 -7.02 -2.34
N PRO A 64 8.00 -5.85 -2.76
CA PRO A 64 6.55 -5.71 -2.90
C PRO A 64 6.06 -6.74 -3.92
N LYS A 65 4.93 -7.38 -3.62
CA LYS A 65 4.33 -8.41 -4.47
C LYS A 65 3.98 -7.86 -5.86
N TYR A 66 3.75 -6.55 -5.95
CA TYR A 66 3.40 -5.84 -7.16
C TYR A 66 4.32 -4.62 -7.35
N SER A 67 4.41 -4.11 -8.58
CA SER A 67 5.13 -2.86 -8.84
C SER A 67 4.48 -1.70 -8.09
N ALA A 68 5.23 -0.64 -7.78
CA ALA A 68 4.71 0.49 -7.01
C ALA A 68 3.40 1.09 -7.58
N PRO A 69 3.24 1.28 -8.91
CA PRO A 69 1.96 1.73 -9.46
C PRO A 69 0.81 0.75 -9.17
N ILE A 70 1.02 -0.56 -9.35
CA ILE A 70 -0.01 -1.58 -9.11
C ILE A 70 -0.33 -1.70 -7.62
N GLN A 71 0.66 -1.58 -6.75
CA GLN A 71 0.46 -1.56 -5.31
C GLN A 71 -0.44 -0.38 -4.89
N GLU A 72 -0.23 0.81 -5.47
CA GLU A 72 -1.06 1.99 -5.20
C GLU A 72 -2.53 1.78 -5.61
N HIS A 73 -2.77 1.16 -6.78
CA HIS A 73 -4.11 0.77 -7.20
C HIS A 73 -4.77 -0.17 -6.20
N ILE A 74 -4.08 -1.24 -5.80
CA ILE A 74 -4.59 -2.24 -4.85
C ILE A 74 -4.97 -1.59 -3.52
N GLU A 75 -4.11 -0.72 -2.98
CA GLU A 75 -4.36 -0.05 -1.70
C GLU A 75 -5.56 0.88 -1.77
N ARG A 76 -5.66 1.69 -2.83
CA ARG A 76 -6.78 2.61 -3.03
C ARG A 76 -8.10 1.88 -3.22
N ILE A 77 -8.14 0.86 -4.08
CA ILE A 77 -9.33 0.02 -4.30
C ILE A 77 -9.75 -0.63 -2.98
N THR A 78 -8.80 -1.26 -2.26
CA THR A 78 -9.07 -1.91 -0.97
C THR A 78 -9.63 -0.93 0.08
N HIS A 79 -9.15 0.31 0.08
CA HIS A 79 -9.68 1.35 0.95
C HIS A 79 -11.15 1.65 0.66
N TYR A 80 -11.49 1.93 -0.61
CA TYR A 80 -12.86 2.24 -1.00
C TYR A 80 -13.81 1.04 -0.90
N GLU A 81 -13.33 -0.19 -1.10
CA GLU A 81 -14.09 -1.41 -0.81
C GLU A 81 -14.57 -1.45 0.65
N LYS A 82 -13.69 -1.12 1.60
CA LYS A 82 -14.05 -1.07 3.02
C LYS A 82 -15.06 0.03 3.31
N ILE A 83 -14.96 1.17 2.62
CA ILE A 83 -15.94 2.25 2.74
C ILE A 83 -17.29 1.77 2.21
N MET A 84 -17.32 1.14 1.03
CA MET A 84 -18.53 0.60 0.42
C MET A 84 -19.21 -0.44 1.32
N ASP A 85 -18.44 -1.38 1.87
CA ASP A 85 -18.94 -2.37 2.83
C ASP A 85 -19.54 -1.72 4.07
N ARG A 86 -18.93 -0.63 4.55
CA ARG A 86 -19.41 0.10 5.73
C ARG A 86 -20.67 0.91 5.43
N VAL A 87 -20.74 1.56 4.27
CA VAL A 87 -21.96 2.24 3.80
C VAL A 87 -23.12 1.26 3.74
N GLN A 88 -22.92 0.10 3.11
CA GLN A 88 -23.95 -0.95 2.99
C GLN A 88 -24.42 -1.52 4.33
N ALA A 89 -23.57 -1.48 5.37
CA ALA A 89 -23.90 -1.98 6.71
C ALA A 89 -24.54 -0.92 7.63
N LEU A 90 -24.43 0.37 7.30
CA LEU A 90 -24.93 1.47 8.12
C LEU A 90 -26.38 1.82 7.75
N ASP A 91 -27.12 2.35 8.72
CA ASP A 91 -28.41 2.99 8.46
C ASP A 91 -28.21 4.21 7.54
N SER A 92 -28.95 4.27 6.44
CA SER A 92 -28.91 5.34 5.43
C SER A 92 -29.14 6.73 6.02
N ASN A 93 -29.86 6.83 7.14
CA ASN A 93 -30.12 8.09 7.85
C ASN A 93 -28.96 8.54 8.75
N SER A 94 -27.98 7.66 9.01
CA SER A 94 -26.89 8.00 9.91
C SER A 94 -25.96 9.07 9.29
N PRO A 95 -25.44 10.01 10.09
CA PRO A 95 -24.47 10.99 9.61
C PRO A 95 -23.21 10.35 9.04
N GLU A 96 -22.80 9.20 9.58
CA GLU A 96 -21.65 8.43 9.10
C GLU A 96 -21.90 7.84 7.71
N HIS A 97 -23.10 7.28 7.45
CA HIS A 97 -23.47 6.79 6.13
C HIS A 97 -23.36 7.91 5.08
N LYS A 98 -23.99 9.07 5.33
CA LYS A 98 -23.96 10.21 4.40
C LYS A 98 -22.53 10.71 4.14
N LYS A 99 -21.69 10.74 5.17
CA LYS A 99 -20.27 11.13 5.04
C LYS A 99 -19.52 10.15 4.14
N LEU A 100 -19.57 8.86 4.45
CA LEU A 100 -18.84 7.81 3.72
C LEU A 100 -19.35 7.66 2.29
N LEU A 101 -20.64 7.83 2.05
CA LEU A 101 -21.22 7.86 0.72
C LEU A 101 -20.69 9.05 -0.10
N GLY A 102 -20.50 10.22 0.54
CA GLY A 102 -19.83 11.36 -0.08
C GLY A 102 -18.37 11.06 -0.47
N GLU A 103 -17.64 10.30 0.34
CA GLU A 103 -16.28 9.86 0.01
C GLU A 103 -16.26 8.90 -1.20
N LEU A 104 -17.22 7.97 -1.29
CA LEU A 104 -17.39 7.10 -2.47
C LEU A 104 -17.77 7.89 -3.73
N SER A 105 -18.68 8.86 -3.61
CA SER A 105 -19.08 9.74 -4.72
C SER A 105 -17.87 10.52 -5.25
N ALA A 106 -17.10 11.15 -4.35
CA ALA A 106 -15.90 11.89 -4.71
C ALA A 106 -14.85 10.99 -5.39
N TYR A 107 -14.69 9.76 -4.93
CA TYR A 107 -13.83 8.78 -5.58
C TYR A 107 -14.32 8.42 -6.98
N TYR A 108 -15.59 8.07 -7.13
CA TYR A 108 -16.18 7.63 -8.39
C TYR A 108 -16.02 8.65 -9.52
N ILE A 109 -16.14 9.94 -9.22
CA ILE A 109 -15.95 11.02 -10.22
C ILE A 109 -14.48 11.42 -10.43
N SER A 110 -13.55 10.86 -9.66
CA SER A 110 -12.15 11.24 -9.70
C SER A 110 -11.38 10.58 -10.84
N ASP A 111 -10.25 11.19 -11.22
CA ASP A 111 -9.29 10.53 -12.13
C ASP A 111 -8.60 9.32 -11.50
N ALA A 112 -8.60 9.21 -10.17
CA ALA A 112 -8.03 8.06 -9.48
C ALA A 112 -8.84 6.79 -9.76
N TRP A 113 -10.17 6.88 -9.68
CA TRP A 113 -11.07 5.78 -10.05
C TRP A 113 -10.90 5.38 -11.52
N LYS A 114 -10.80 6.33 -12.45
CA LYS A 114 -10.56 6.03 -13.88
C LYS A 114 -9.27 5.24 -14.11
N ARG A 115 -8.20 5.57 -13.37
CA ARG A 115 -6.92 4.84 -13.45
C ARG A 115 -7.03 3.44 -12.84
N ASP A 116 -7.74 3.31 -11.72
CA ASP A 116 -7.99 2.01 -11.08
C ASP A 116 -8.80 1.09 -12.00
N PHE A 117 -9.86 1.62 -12.61
CA PHE A 117 -10.69 0.93 -13.58
C PHE A 117 -9.88 0.50 -14.82
N ALA A 118 -9.07 1.40 -15.40
CA ALA A 118 -8.22 1.06 -16.53
C ALA A 118 -7.17 -0.03 -16.19
N ALA A 119 -6.66 -0.06 -14.95
CA ALA A 119 -5.74 -1.10 -14.50
C ALA A 119 -6.44 -2.46 -14.35
N ASP A 120 -7.71 -2.47 -13.92
CA ASP A 120 -8.54 -3.66 -13.85
C ASP A 120 -8.83 -4.23 -15.25
N GLU A 121 -9.28 -3.39 -16.17
CA GLU A 121 -9.55 -3.74 -17.57
C GLU A 121 -8.30 -4.26 -18.30
N ALA A 122 -7.12 -3.71 -17.97
CA ALA A 122 -5.85 -4.19 -18.49
C ALA A 122 -5.38 -5.52 -17.87
N GLY A 123 -6.11 -6.07 -16.89
CA GLY A 123 -5.77 -7.32 -16.22
C GLY A 123 -4.53 -7.23 -15.32
N LEU A 124 -4.17 -6.02 -14.88
CA LEU A 124 -2.98 -5.78 -14.05
C LEU A 124 -3.24 -6.04 -12.56
N LEU A 125 -4.51 -6.09 -12.15
CA LEU A 125 -4.90 -6.29 -10.76
C LEU A 125 -4.95 -7.78 -10.37
N PRO A 126 -4.72 -8.09 -9.09
CA PRO A 126 -4.79 -9.46 -8.60
C PRO A 126 -6.18 -10.06 -8.78
N LYS A 127 -6.26 -11.33 -9.17
CA LYS A 127 -7.55 -12.00 -9.43
C LYS A 127 -8.42 -12.11 -8.18
N ASP A 128 -7.80 -12.21 -7.01
CA ASP A 128 -8.41 -12.33 -5.69
C ASP A 128 -8.75 -10.98 -5.05
N LEU A 129 -8.45 -9.86 -5.71
CA LEU A 129 -8.82 -8.53 -5.23
C LEU A 129 -10.34 -8.34 -5.33
N LYS A 130 -10.97 -7.96 -4.21
CA LYS A 130 -12.35 -7.48 -4.20
C LYS A 130 -12.40 -6.13 -4.92
N ARG A 131 -13.29 -5.99 -5.89
CA ARG A 131 -13.34 -4.85 -6.83
C ARG A 131 -14.76 -4.43 -7.20
N GLY A 132 -15.72 -4.62 -6.30
CA GLY A 132 -17.09 -4.12 -6.47
C GLY A 132 -17.15 -2.60 -6.67
N VAL A 133 -16.23 -1.82 -6.09
CA VAL A 133 -16.12 -0.36 -6.33
C VAL A 133 -15.73 0.01 -7.75
N LEU A 134 -15.24 -0.96 -8.54
CA LEU A 134 -14.92 -0.80 -9.95
C LEU A 134 -15.98 -1.42 -10.88
N SER A 135 -17.04 -2.01 -10.33
CA SER A 135 -18.14 -2.54 -11.14
C SER A 135 -19.02 -1.42 -11.67
N GLU A 136 -19.62 -1.64 -12.85
CA GLU A 136 -20.48 -0.68 -13.55
C GLU A 136 -21.64 -0.18 -12.66
N ASP A 137 -22.19 -1.06 -11.83
CA ASP A 137 -23.34 -0.77 -10.98
C ASP A 137 -23.00 -0.49 -9.50
N GLY A 138 -21.74 -0.69 -9.07
CA GLY A 138 -21.39 -0.77 -7.64
C GLY A 138 -21.64 0.52 -6.85
N ILE A 139 -20.89 1.58 -7.14
CA ILE A 139 -21.06 2.88 -6.48
C ILE A 139 -22.32 3.58 -7.01
N TYR A 140 -22.64 3.42 -8.29
CA TYR A 140 -23.79 4.08 -8.92
C TYR A 140 -25.11 3.77 -8.22
N ASN A 141 -25.40 2.49 -7.94
CA ASN A 141 -26.64 2.09 -7.25
C ASN A 141 -26.77 2.73 -5.86
N LEU A 142 -25.67 2.79 -5.10
CA LEU A 142 -25.67 3.41 -3.77
C LEU A 142 -25.95 4.92 -3.84
N LEU A 143 -25.50 5.59 -4.90
CA LEU A 143 -25.76 7.02 -5.10
C LEU A 143 -27.22 7.27 -5.50
N GLU A 144 -27.78 6.44 -6.37
CA GLU A 144 -29.18 6.56 -6.82
C GLU A 144 -30.17 6.33 -5.67
N GLU A 145 -29.96 5.28 -4.86
CA GLU A 145 -30.79 4.97 -3.68
C GLU A 145 -30.84 6.14 -2.68
N SER A 146 -29.72 6.86 -2.51
CA SER A 146 -29.64 8.01 -1.62
C SER A 146 -30.22 9.32 -2.18
N SER A 147 -30.46 9.38 -3.50
CA SER A 147 -30.94 10.57 -4.20
C SER A 147 -32.47 10.65 -4.28
N THR A 148 -33.18 9.63 -3.77
CA THR A 148 -34.64 9.48 -3.88
C THR A 148 -35.41 9.98 -2.64
N ASP A 149 -34.76 10.73 -1.74
CA ASP A 149 -35.41 11.40 -0.58
C ASP A 149 -35.83 12.86 -0.87
#